data_AF-A0A6A6MFJ0-F1
#
_entry.id   AF-A0A6A6MFJ0-F1
#
_cell.length_a   1.000
_cell.length_b   1.000
_cell.length_c   1.000
_cell.angle_alpha   90.00
_cell.angle_beta   90.00
_cell.angle_gamma   90.00
#
_symmetry.space_group_name_H-M   'P 1'
#
loop_
_entity.id
_entity.type
_entity.pdbx_description
1 polymer ?
#
loop_
_entity_poly.entity_id
_entity_poly.type
_entity_poly.pdbx_seq_one_letter_code
_entity_poly.pdbx_strand_id
1 'polypeptide(L)'
;MTSNLGAEHLLSGLMDKCSMQVARDRVMQEVRKHFRPELLNRLDEIVVYGARPIRRWLEKKVVTELSRMLIREEIDENSTVYIDAGRREVTWHIEWRRMVDLLMQPQDRRLKY
;
A
#
# COMPACT_ATOMS: atom_id res chain seq x y z
N MET A 1 13.07 -6.53 -18.28
CA MET A 1 12.99 -5.07 -18.03
C MET A 1 11.64 -4.74 -17.41
N THR A 2 11.54 -3.71 -16.55
CA THR A 2 10.27 -3.28 -15.93
C THR A 2 9.95 -1.84 -16.35
N SER A 3 8.68 -1.57 -16.66
CA SER A 3 8.19 -0.25 -17.06
C SER A 3 6.88 0.06 -16.34
N ASN A 4 6.72 1.32 -15.94
CA ASN A 4 5.49 1.83 -15.33
C ASN A 4 4.53 2.46 -16.35
N LEU A 5 4.81 2.31 -17.66
CA LEU A 5 3.99 2.87 -18.73
C LEU A 5 2.57 2.29 -18.70
N GLY A 6 1.56 3.16 -18.68
CA GLY A 6 0.14 2.79 -18.64
C GLY A 6 -0.34 2.28 -17.26
N ALA A 7 0.49 2.35 -16.21
CA ALA A 7 0.10 1.88 -14.88
C ALA A 7 -1.18 2.56 -14.34
N GLU A 8 -1.50 3.79 -14.76
CA GLU A 8 -2.74 4.47 -14.41
C GLU A 8 -4.01 3.71 -14.82
N HIS A 9 -3.94 2.94 -15.92
CA HIS A 9 -5.08 2.16 -16.41
C HIS A 9 -5.32 0.98 -15.48
N LEU A 10 -4.25 0.38 -14.96
CA LEU A 10 -4.36 -0.70 -13.97
C LEU A 10 -4.95 -0.19 -12.66
N LEU A 11 -4.54 1.00 -12.20
CA LEU A 11 -5.13 1.66 -11.04
C LEU A 11 -6.63 1.93 -11.24
N SER A 12 -7.02 2.38 -12.43
CA SER A 12 -8.43 2.62 -12.76
C SER A 12 -9.26 1.33 -12.70
N GLY A 13 -8.70 0.20 -13.13
CA GLY A 13 -9.36 -1.10 -13.01
C GLY A 13 -9.47 -1.63 -11.58
N LEU A 14 -8.61 -1.18 -10.67
CA LEU A 14 -8.65 -1.55 -9.24
C LEU A 14 -9.57 -0.66 -8.42
N MET A 15 -9.79 0.58 -8.87
CA MET A 15 -10.77 1.51 -8.30
C MET A 15 -12.19 1.24 -8.82
N ASP A 16 -12.44 0.04 -9.37
CA ASP A 16 -13.70 -0.39 -9.98
C ASP A 16 -14.28 0.57 -11.05
N LYS A 17 -13.44 1.41 -11.67
CA LYS A 17 -13.87 2.31 -12.75
C LYS A 17 -14.04 1.57 -14.08
N CYS A 18 -13.36 0.44 -14.25
CA CYS A 18 -13.51 -0.46 -15.39
C CYS A 18 -13.08 -1.88 -15.03
N SER A 19 -13.36 -2.86 -15.87
CA SER A 19 -12.87 -4.22 -15.66
C SER A 19 -11.34 -4.30 -15.79
N MET A 20 -10.75 -5.29 -15.11
CA MET A 20 -9.30 -5.51 -15.15
C MET A 20 -8.80 -5.93 -16.55
N GLN A 21 -9.65 -6.55 -17.36
CA GLN A 21 -9.34 -6.86 -18.77
C GLN A 21 -9.16 -5.57 -19.57
N VAL A 22 -10.14 -4.66 -19.51
CA VAL A 22 -10.11 -3.38 -20.24
C VAL A 22 -8.92 -2.52 -19.83
N ALA A 23 -8.60 -2.50 -18.53
CA ALA A 23 -7.42 -1.82 -18.04
C ALA A 23 -6.11 -2.39 -18.61
N ARG A 24 -5.97 -3.72 -18.74
CA ARG A 24 -4.80 -4.35 -19.38
C ARG A 24 -4.70 -4.03 -20.86
N ASP A 25 -5.82 -4.02 -21.57
CA ASP A 25 -5.85 -3.69 -22.99
C ASP A 25 -5.38 -2.25 -23.22
N ARG A 26 -5.79 -1.32 -22.36
CA ARG A 26 -5.32 0.08 -22.39
C ARG A 26 -3.82 0.20 -22.13
N VAL A 27 -3.27 -0.57 -21.18
CA VAL A 27 -1.80 -0.66 -21.00
C VAL A 27 -1.13 -1.11 -22.29
N MET A 28 -1.63 -2.18 -22.92
CA MET A 28 -1.04 -2.73 -24.14
C MET A 28 -1.14 -1.76 -25.33
N GLN A 29 -2.20 -0.97 -25.42
CA GLN A 29 -2.30 0.10 -26.41
C GLN A 29 -1.21 1.15 -26.21
N GLU A 30 -0.97 1.58 -24.97
CA GLU A 30 0.05 2.58 -24.68
C GLU A 30 1.47 2.05 -24.92
N VAL A 31 1.73 0.79 -24.55
CA VAL A 31 2.98 0.09 -24.87
C VAL A 31 3.22 0.06 -26.38
N ARG A 32 2.20 -0.24 -27.18
CA ARG A 32 2.31 -0.27 -28.66
C ARG A 32 2.52 1.10 -29.29
N LYS A 33 2.04 2.18 -28.67
CA LYS A 33 2.32 3.55 -29.12
C LYS A 33 3.74 3.99 -28.79
N HIS A 34 4.26 3.58 -27.64
CA HIS A 34 5.54 4.04 -27.14
C HIS A 34 6.72 3.22 -27.68
N PHE A 35 6.55 1.91 -27.87
CA PHE A 35 7.60 1.02 -28.35
C PHE A 35 7.39 0.61 -29.80
N ARG A 36 8.48 0.59 -30.55
CA ARG A 36 8.49 0.14 -31.94
C ARG A 36 8.14 -1.35 -32.06
N PRO A 37 7.44 -1.76 -33.13
CA PRO A 37 7.04 -3.15 -33.32
C PRO A 37 8.25 -4.10 -33.39
N GLU A 38 9.40 -3.68 -33.91
CA GLU A 38 10.59 -4.52 -33.99
C GLU A 38 11.15 -4.88 -32.60
N LEU A 39 10.98 -3.99 -31.60
CA LEU A 39 11.34 -4.30 -30.22
C LEU A 39 10.34 -5.26 -29.59
N LEU A 40 9.04 -5.01 -29.78
CA LEU A 40 7.98 -5.85 -29.22
C LEU A 40 8.04 -7.28 -29.75
N ASN A 41 8.37 -7.44 -31.04
CA ASN A 41 8.52 -8.75 -31.68
C ASN A 41 9.76 -9.53 -31.20
N ARG A 42 10.69 -8.88 -30.48
CA ARG A 42 11.87 -9.51 -29.88
C ARG A 42 11.72 -9.85 -28.41
N LEU A 43 10.59 -9.50 -27.78
CA LEU A 43 10.29 -9.85 -26.39
C LEU A 43 9.51 -11.16 -26.38
N ASP A 44 9.97 -12.12 -25.56
CA ASP A 44 9.30 -13.42 -25.43
C ASP A 44 7.90 -13.29 -24.81
N GLU A 45 7.73 -12.42 -23.80
CA GLU A 45 6.46 -12.19 -23.12
C GLU A 45 6.37 -10.76 -22.56
N ILE A 46 5.18 -10.15 -22.64
CA ILE A 46 4.87 -8.87 -22.00
C ILE A 46 3.92 -9.14 -20.82
N VAL A 47 4.47 -9.10 -19.61
CA VAL A 47 3.71 -9.36 -18.39
C VAL A 47 3.19 -8.04 -17.80
N VAL A 48 1.86 -7.92 -17.71
CA VAL A 48 1.21 -6.76 -17.08
C VAL A 48 0.94 -7.05 -15.61
N TYR A 49 1.82 -6.55 -14.75
CA TYR A 49 1.67 -6.64 -13.29
C TYR A 49 0.58 -5.67 -12.82
N GLY A 50 -0.58 -6.18 -12.40
CA GLY A 50 -1.59 -5.39 -11.67
C GLY A 50 -1.09 -4.99 -10.27
N ALA A 51 -1.94 -4.50 -9.37
CA ALA A 51 -1.50 -4.10 -8.02
C ALA A 51 -1.12 -5.27 -7.06
N ARG A 52 -1.03 -6.50 -7.56
CA ARG A 52 -0.62 -7.65 -6.73
C ARG A 52 0.76 -7.47 -6.08
N PRO A 53 1.80 -6.91 -6.74
CA PRO A 53 3.09 -6.66 -6.10
C PRO A 53 3.01 -5.61 -4.97
N ILE A 54 2.32 -4.49 -5.19
CA ILE A 54 2.20 -3.43 -4.16
C ILE A 54 1.33 -3.89 -2.99
N ARG A 55 0.25 -4.63 -3.25
CA ARG A 55 -0.57 -5.25 -2.20
C ARG A 55 0.24 -6.22 -1.35
N ARG A 56 1.00 -7.11 -1.98
CA ARG A 56 1.86 -8.08 -1.28
C ARG A 56 2.97 -7.39 -0.49
N TRP A 57 3.49 -6.27 -0.99
CA TRP A 57 4.43 -5.45 -0.24
C TRP A 57 3.76 -4.82 0.99
N LEU A 58 2.57 -4.23 0.84
CA LEU A 58 1.80 -3.65 1.94
C LEU A 58 1.48 -4.69 3.03
N GLU A 59 1.00 -5.86 2.64
CA GLU A 59 0.74 -6.98 3.57
C GLU A 59 2.01 -7.39 4.35
N LYS A 60 3.14 -7.52 3.65
CA LYS A 60 4.40 -7.97 4.27
C LYS A 60 5.15 -6.91 5.07
N LYS A 61 5.05 -5.63 4.68
CA LYS A 61 5.86 -4.55 5.24
C LYS A 61 5.07 -3.64 6.15
N VAL A 62 3.77 -3.47 5.89
CA VAL A 62 2.91 -2.61 6.70
C VAL A 62 2.09 -3.43 7.68
N VAL A 63 1.24 -4.34 7.18
CA VAL A 63 0.32 -5.10 8.03
C VAL A 63 1.07 -5.95 9.05
N THR A 64 2.13 -6.63 8.61
CA THR A 64 2.96 -7.46 9.49
C THR A 64 3.59 -6.66 10.63
N GLU A 65 4.02 -5.42 10.36
CA GLU A 65 4.65 -4.59 11.38
C GLU A 65 3.61 -4.04 12.38
N LEU A 66 2.44 -3.61 11.88
CA LEU A 66 1.31 -3.23 12.73
C LEU A 66 0.89 -4.37 13.66
N SER A 67 0.82 -5.62 13.15
CA SER A 67 0.50 -6.78 13.99
C SER A 67 1.53 -7.01 15.09
N ARG A 68 2.82 -6.79 14.82
CA ARG A 68 3.88 -6.89 15.84
C ARG A 68 3.77 -5.80 16.89
N MET A 69 3.51 -4.56 16.47
CA MET A 69 3.31 -3.44 17.38
C MET A 69 2.12 -3.69 18.31
N LEU A 70 1.03 -4.24 17.80
CA LEU A 70 -0.14 -4.62 18.60
C LEU A 70 0.20 -5.69 19.64
N ILE A 71 0.91 -6.75 19.24
CA ILE A 71 1.33 -7.83 20.17
C ILE A 71 2.29 -7.32 21.25
N ARG A 72 3.11 -6.32 20.93
CA ARG A 72 4.03 -5.68 21.88
C ARG A 72 3.37 -4.60 22.74
N GLU A 73 2.07 -4.38 22.58
CA GLU A 73 1.33 -3.31 23.27
C GLU A 73 1.87 -1.89 22.96
N GLU A 74 2.56 -1.72 21.83
CA GLU A 74 3.06 -0.43 21.34
C GLU A 74 1.97 0.39 20.63
N ILE A 75 0.84 -0.23 20.29
CA ILE A 75 -0.38 0.39 19.76
C ILE A 75 -1.59 -0.36 20.33
N ASP A 76 -2.72 0.32 20.45
CA ASP A 76 -4.02 -0.26 20.84
C ASP A 76 -5.14 0.10 19.84
N GLU A 77 -6.36 -0.34 20.13
CA GLU A 77 -7.54 -0.10 19.29
C GLU A 77 -7.90 1.40 19.11
N ASN A 78 -7.38 2.28 19.98
CA ASN A 78 -7.62 3.73 19.95
C ASN A 78 -6.42 4.50 19.39
N SER A 79 -5.37 3.80 18.96
CA SER A 79 -4.15 4.39 18.44
C SER A 79 -4.31 4.75 16.97
N THR A 80 -3.92 5.97 16.60
CA THR A 80 -3.82 6.38 15.20
C THR A 80 -2.37 6.25 14.75
N VAL A 81 -2.11 5.37 13.78
CA VAL A 81 -0.77 5.14 13.23
C VAL A 81 -0.65 5.83 11.88
N TYR A 82 0.26 6.79 11.79
CA TYR A 82 0.63 7.46 10.55
C TYR A 82 1.85 6.77 9.96
N ILE A 83 1.73 6.39 8.70
CA ILE A 83 2.77 5.67 7.96
C ILE A 83 3.18 6.58 6.82
N ASP A 84 4.44 6.99 6.83
CA ASP A 84 5.02 7.76 5.73
C ASP A 84 6.12 6.92 5.05
N ALA A 85 6.25 7.06 3.74
CA ALA A 85 7.20 6.32 2.94
C ALA A 85 8.17 7.31 2.28
N GLY A 86 9.37 7.41 2.83
CA GLY A 86 10.49 8.11 2.22
C GLY A 86 11.11 7.32 1.06
N ARG A 87 12.14 7.89 0.42
CA ARG A 87 12.81 7.28 -0.76
C ARG A 87 13.38 5.87 -0.53
N ARG A 88 13.64 5.46 0.72
CA ARG A 88 14.21 4.13 1.06
C ARG A 88 13.69 3.52 2.36
N GLU A 89 12.98 4.27 3.19
CA GLU A 89 12.58 3.85 4.53
C GLU A 89 11.12 4.22 4.79
N VAL A 90 10.43 3.35 5.52
CA VAL A 90 9.06 3.59 6.00
C VAL A 90 9.18 4.11 7.42
N THR A 91 8.67 5.31 7.67
CA THR A 91 8.64 5.94 8.98
C THR A 91 7.25 5.83 9.59
N TRP A 92 7.23 5.59 10.89
CA TRP A 92 6.02 5.35 11.66
C TRP A 92 5.89 6.42 12.72
N HIS A 93 4.72 7.06 12.79
CA HIS A 93 4.38 8.00 13.85
C HIS A 93 3.07 7.54 14.50
N ILE A 94 3.09 7.35 15.82
CA ILE A 94 1.95 6.82 16.56
C ILE A 94 1.40 7.93 17.44
N GLU A 95 0.11 8.23 17.27
CA GLU A 95 -0.63 9.11 18.16
C GLU A 95 -1.60 8.29 19.02
N TRP A 96 -1.33 8.29 20.32
CA TRP A 96 -2.24 7.73 21.30
C TRP A 96 -3.38 8.72 21.53
N ARG A 97 -4.55 8.46 20.96
CA ARG A 97 -5.73 9.24 21.31
C ARG A 97 -6.24 8.71 22.65
N ARG A 98 -5.73 9.27 23.76
CA ARG A 98 -6.20 8.94 25.11
C ARG A 98 -7.65 9.39 25.28
N MET A 99 -8.58 8.54 24.86
CA MET A 99 -10.00 8.71 25.17
C MET A 99 -10.29 8.38 26.65
N VAL A 100 -9.36 7.71 27.33
CA VAL A 100 -9.43 7.42 28.77
C VAL A 100 -9.01 8.62 29.65
N ASP A 101 -8.17 9.54 29.20
CA ASP A 101 -7.75 10.68 30.02
C ASP A 101 -8.87 11.70 30.28
N LEU A 102 -9.89 11.74 29.42
CA LEU A 102 -11.03 12.66 29.57
C LEU A 102 -12.14 12.11 30.48
N LEU A 103 -12.16 10.81 30.76
CA LEU A 103 -13.18 10.15 31.59
C LEU A 103 -12.61 9.56 32.90
N MET A 104 -11.29 9.52 33.05
CA MET A 104 -10.65 8.99 34.25
C MET A 104 -10.53 10.10 35.31
N GLN A 105 -11.31 9.98 36.38
CA GLN A 105 -11.15 10.86 37.53
C GLN A 105 -9.72 10.75 38.08
N PRO A 106 -9.16 11.81 38.68
CA PRO A 106 -7.78 11.84 39.21
C PRO A 106 -7.40 10.69 40.17
N GLN A 107 -8.39 9.91 40.61
CA GLN A 107 -8.31 8.93 41.68
C GLN A 107 -7.85 7.55 41.17
N ASP A 108 -7.98 7.27 39.87
CA ASP A 108 -7.59 5.97 39.27
C ASP A 108 -6.15 5.93 38.75
N ARG A 109 -5.38 7.02 38.85
CA ARG A 109 -3.98 7.09 38.37
C ARG A 109 -2.97 6.20 39.13
N ARG A 110 -3.42 5.36 40.06
CA ARG A 110 -2.54 4.69 41.03
C ARG A 110 -2.19 3.22 40.76
N LEU A 111 -2.64 2.64 39.66
CA LEU A 111 -2.28 1.27 39.32
C LEU A 111 -1.90 1.19 37.85
N LYS A 112 -0.60 1.28 37.58
CA LYS A 112 0.12 0.65 36.46
C LYS A 112 1.60 1.01 36.59
N TYR A 113 2.30 0.23 37.42
CA TYR A 113 3.74 -0.03 37.28
C TYR A 113 3.90 -1.29 36.42
#